data_AF-A0A0M2LPW6-F1
#
_entry.id   AF-A0A0M2LPW6-F1
#
_cell.length_a   1.000
_cell.length_b   1.000
_cell.length_c   1.000
_cell.angle_alpha   90.00
_cell.angle_beta   90.00
_cell.angle_gamma   90.00
#
_symmetry.space_group_name_H-M   'P 1'
#
loop_
_entity.id
_entity.type
_entity.pdbx_description
1 polymer ?
#
loop_
_entity_poly.entity_id
_entity_poly.type
_entity_poly.pdbx_seq_one_letter_code
_entity_poly.pdbx_strand_id
1 'polypeptide(L)'
;MTRHDRSAGLVLAFSRGWQVVQEVDLMRLVAFHTGVAGLCDALEQCADALPGLPDPATCARLCSGLEMVIATGDDDRCPVAPFLRPSGTDPLGTALSRLIETRRVANTVYAQELLAALRPDDETPTPDAATLGYMLRCFFTGCRASIELEQLAILAAAHQRLTAEGRALLVEALGRRAAAG
;
A
#
# COMPACT_ATOMS: atom_id res chain seq x y z
N MET A 1 36.43 57.82 0.98
CA MET A 1 37.03 56.81 0.08
C MET A 1 36.81 55.43 0.69
N THR A 2 35.90 54.65 0.08
CA THR A 2 35.77 53.16 0.06
C THR A 2 35.93 52.41 1.39
N ARG A 3 34.91 51.89 2.10
CA ARG A 3 33.83 50.95 1.76
C ARG A 3 34.23 49.82 0.79
N HIS A 4 34.58 48.68 1.37
CA HIS A 4 34.50 47.32 0.78
C HIS A 4 34.17 46.40 1.95
N ASP A 5 32.91 46.17 2.30
CA ASP A 5 31.97 45.28 1.60
C ASP A 5 32.62 43.99 1.12
N ARG A 6 32.91 43.10 2.08
CA ARG A 6 33.15 41.68 1.79
C ARG A 6 31.80 40.99 1.88
N SER A 7 31.15 40.86 0.73
CA SER A 7 30.04 39.96 0.48
C SER A 7 30.41 38.57 0.98
N ALA A 8 29.90 38.21 2.16
CA ALA A 8 29.85 36.83 2.61
C ALA A 8 28.93 36.10 1.63
N GLY A 9 29.54 35.40 0.67
CA GLY A 9 28.82 34.51 -0.22
C GLY A 9 28.05 33.50 0.63
N LEU A 10 26.74 33.66 0.68
CA LEU A 10 25.82 32.65 1.18
C LEU A 10 25.95 31.45 0.24
N VAL A 11 26.83 30.52 0.60
CA VAL A 11 26.78 29.17 0.07
C VAL A 11 25.46 28.61 0.59
N LEU A 12 24.42 28.68 -0.24
CA LEU A 12 23.18 27.95 -0.02
C LEU A 12 23.57 26.47 0.08
N ALA A 13 23.60 25.97 1.31
CA ALA A 13 23.67 24.55 1.55
C ALA A 13 22.42 23.94 0.92
N PHE A 14 22.56 23.37 -0.27
CA PHE A 14 21.54 22.53 -0.87
C PHE A 14 21.24 21.43 0.14
N SER A 15 20.07 21.53 0.79
CA SER A 15 19.58 20.59 1.77
C SER A 15 19.62 19.18 1.17
N ARG A 16 20.60 18.39 1.60
CA ARG A 16 20.85 17.00 1.18
C ARG A 16 19.77 16.06 1.70
N GLY A 17 18.54 16.18 1.22
CA GLY A 17 17.45 15.31 1.68
C GLY A 17 16.20 15.25 0.82
N TRP A 18 16.10 16.01 -0.27
CA TRP A 18 14.94 15.97 -1.15
C TRP A 18 15.11 14.87 -2.19
N GLN A 19 14.92 13.61 -1.80
CA GLN A 19 14.74 12.56 -2.79
C GLN A 19 13.41 12.81 -3.50
N VAL A 20 13.49 13.40 -4.69
CA VAL A 20 12.37 13.52 -5.63
C VAL A 20 11.86 12.10 -5.88
N VAL A 21 10.58 11.88 -5.60
CA VAL A 21 9.90 10.63 -5.93
C VAL A 21 9.94 10.49 -7.45
N GLN A 22 10.44 9.38 -7.95
CA GLN A 22 10.51 9.16 -9.39
C GLN A 22 9.14 8.71 -9.91
N GLU A 23 8.82 9.05 -11.16
CA GLU A 23 7.59 8.58 -11.81
C GLU A 23 7.47 7.05 -11.82
N VAL A 24 8.61 6.36 -11.93
CA VAL A 24 8.66 4.89 -11.84
C VAL A 24 8.21 4.36 -10.47
N ASP A 25 8.49 5.07 -9.38
CA ASP A 25 8.02 4.68 -8.04
C ASP A 25 6.50 4.79 -7.95
N LEU A 26 5.95 5.84 -8.57
CA LEU A 26 4.51 6.06 -8.62
C LEU A 26 3.79 5.03 -9.47
N MET A 27 4.36 4.69 -10.63
CA MET A 27 3.82 3.63 -11.48
C MET A 27 3.80 2.29 -10.75
N ARG A 28 4.88 1.96 -10.02
CA ARG A 28 4.95 0.73 -9.19
C ARG A 28 3.89 0.72 -8.09
N LEU A 29 3.73 1.84 -7.39
CA LEU A 29 2.71 2.00 -6.37
C LEU A 29 1.30 1.81 -6.93
N VAL A 30 0.98 2.49 -8.04
CA VAL A 30 -0.35 2.40 -8.67
C VAL A 30 -0.62 0.98 -9.19
N ALA A 31 0.37 0.34 -9.81
CA ALA A 31 0.25 -1.04 -10.26
C ALA A 31 0.01 -2.00 -9.08
N PHE A 32 0.75 -1.84 -7.99
CA PHE A 32 0.56 -2.64 -6.77
C PHE A 32 -0.85 -2.43 -6.19
N HIS A 33 -1.28 -1.18 -5.98
CA HIS A 33 -2.61 -0.85 -5.50
C HIS A 33 -3.74 -1.40 -6.39
N THR A 34 -3.51 -1.45 -7.71
CA THR A 34 -4.47 -2.02 -8.66
C THR A 34 -4.52 -3.53 -8.54
N GLY A 35 -3.37 -4.20 -8.42
CA GLY A 35 -3.28 -5.64 -8.20
C GLY A 35 -3.96 -6.08 -6.90
N VAL A 36 -3.69 -5.38 -5.79
CA VAL A 36 -4.34 -5.68 -4.50
C VAL A 36 -5.84 -5.44 -4.56
N ALA A 37 -6.31 -4.36 -5.22
CA ALA A 37 -7.74 -4.13 -5.39
C ALA A 37 -8.41 -5.26 -6.20
N GLY A 38 -7.79 -5.70 -7.30
CA GLY A 38 -8.31 -6.84 -8.07
C GLY A 38 -8.32 -8.16 -7.28
N LEU A 39 -7.35 -8.38 -6.39
CA LEU A 39 -7.37 -9.50 -5.45
C LEU A 39 -8.54 -9.39 -4.47
N CYS A 40 -8.78 -8.20 -3.90
CA CYS A 40 -9.91 -7.95 -3.02
C CYS A 40 -11.25 -8.29 -3.70
N ASP A 41 -11.44 -7.86 -4.94
CA ASP A 41 -12.66 -8.13 -5.71
C ASP A 41 -12.85 -9.63 -5.96
N ALA A 42 -11.77 -10.36 -6.25
CA ALA A 42 -11.82 -11.80 -6.45
C ALA A 42 -12.14 -12.56 -5.14
N LEU A 43 -11.58 -12.12 -4.01
CA LEU A 43 -11.85 -12.71 -2.69
C LEU A 43 -13.28 -12.42 -2.21
N GLU A 44 -13.81 -11.24 -2.53
CA GLU A 44 -15.21 -10.89 -2.25
C GLU A 44 -16.18 -11.78 -3.03
N GLN A 45 -15.93 -11.99 -4.33
CA GLN A 45 -16.71 -12.94 -5.13
C GLN A 45 -16.68 -14.36 -4.55
N CYS A 46 -15.53 -14.78 -4.00
CA CYS A 46 -15.44 -16.07 -3.31
C CYS A 46 -16.27 -16.09 -2.03
N ALA A 47 -16.25 -15.02 -1.24
CA ALA A 47 -17.05 -14.92 -0.02
C ALA A 47 -18.56 -14.96 -0.30
N ASP A 48 -19.00 -14.36 -1.41
CA ASP A 48 -20.40 -14.33 -1.84
C ASP A 48 -20.87 -15.69 -2.41
N ALA A 49 -19.95 -16.48 -2.95
CA ALA A 49 -20.25 -17.80 -3.51
C ALA A 49 -20.30 -18.92 -2.45
N LEU A 50 -19.95 -18.64 -1.19
CA LEU A 50 -19.95 -19.64 -0.12
C LEU A 50 -21.37 -20.22 0.10
N PRO A 51 -21.49 -21.53 0.39
CA PRO A 51 -20.42 -22.47 0.70
C PRO A 51 -19.71 -23.10 -0.51
N GLY A 52 -20.01 -22.67 -1.74
CA GLY A 52 -19.29 -23.12 -2.93
C GLY A 52 -17.83 -22.67 -2.90
N LEU A 53 -16.91 -23.63 -2.81
CA LEU A 53 -15.48 -23.34 -2.84
C LEU A 53 -15.04 -22.98 -4.27
N PRO A 54 -14.04 -22.09 -4.42
CA PRO A 54 -13.48 -21.76 -5.73
C PRO A 54 -12.86 -23.00 -6.38
N ASP A 55 -12.89 -23.05 -7.72
CA ASP A 55 -12.19 -24.09 -8.46
C ASP A 55 -10.66 -24.02 -8.22
N PRO A 56 -9.90 -25.10 -8.47
CA PRO A 56 -8.47 -25.15 -8.19
C PRO A 56 -7.65 -24.06 -8.87
N ALA A 57 -8.02 -23.65 -10.10
CA ALA A 57 -7.30 -22.61 -10.82
C ALA A 57 -7.57 -21.22 -10.20
N THR A 58 -8.80 -20.97 -9.76
CA THR A 58 -9.16 -19.77 -9.02
C THR A 58 -8.46 -19.73 -7.67
N CYS A 59 -8.45 -20.83 -6.92
CA CYS A 59 -7.72 -20.93 -5.66
C CYS A 59 -6.22 -20.62 -5.83
N ALA A 60 -5.57 -21.21 -6.85
CA ALA A 60 -4.16 -20.94 -7.15
C ALA A 60 -3.88 -19.45 -7.45
N ARG A 61 -4.77 -18.78 -8.20
CA ARG A 61 -4.64 -17.33 -8.48
C ARG A 61 -4.78 -16.49 -7.20
N LEU A 62 -5.73 -16.82 -6.33
CA LEU A 62 -5.92 -16.14 -5.05
C LEU A 62 -4.69 -16.30 -4.15
N CYS A 63 -4.18 -17.53 -4.01
CA CYS A 63 -2.97 -17.83 -3.25
C CYS A 63 -1.77 -17.03 -3.77
N SER A 64 -1.56 -16.97 -5.09
CA SER A 64 -0.48 -16.17 -5.68
C SER A 64 -0.62 -14.67 -5.37
N GLY A 65 -1.85 -14.14 -5.38
CA GLY A 65 -2.12 -12.76 -4.97
C GLY A 65 -1.83 -12.49 -3.49
N LEU A 66 -2.18 -13.43 -2.60
CA LEU A 66 -1.87 -13.35 -1.17
C LEU A 66 -0.36 -13.40 -0.93
N GLU A 67 0.36 -14.28 -1.59
CA GLU A 67 1.83 -14.37 -1.54
C GLU A 67 2.50 -13.06 -1.99
N MET A 68 1.95 -12.39 -3.01
CA MET A 68 2.40 -11.07 -3.42
C MET A 68 2.23 -10.03 -2.32
N VAL A 69 1.06 -9.99 -1.64
CA VAL A 69 0.83 -9.09 -0.50
C VAL A 69 1.84 -9.36 0.62
N ILE A 70 2.01 -10.64 1.00
CA ILE A 70 2.96 -11.06 2.04
C ILE A 70 4.38 -10.63 1.70
N ALA A 71 4.81 -10.82 0.45
CA ALA A 71 6.15 -10.44 0.00
C ALA A 71 6.40 -8.93 0.07
N THR A 72 5.35 -8.09 0.01
CA THR A 72 5.49 -6.64 0.19
C THR A 72 5.50 -6.17 1.64
N GLY A 73 5.32 -7.08 2.61
CA GLY A 73 5.58 -6.80 4.02
C GLY A 73 7.07 -6.65 4.34
N ASP A 74 7.95 -7.04 3.41
CA ASP A 74 9.39 -6.77 3.47
C ASP A 74 9.68 -5.34 2.95
N ASP A 75 10.43 -4.56 3.72
CA ASP A 75 10.75 -3.16 3.45
C ASP A 75 11.37 -2.95 2.06
N ASP A 76 12.20 -3.88 1.61
CA ASP A 76 12.90 -3.79 0.31
C ASP A 76 11.96 -3.96 -0.90
N ARG A 77 10.80 -4.57 -0.68
CA ARG A 77 9.78 -4.83 -1.71
C ARG A 77 8.56 -3.93 -1.57
N CYS A 78 8.53 -3.08 -0.54
CA CYS A 78 7.41 -2.21 -0.24
C CYS A 78 7.34 -1.04 -1.25
N PRO A 79 6.32 -0.98 -2.13
CA PRO A 79 6.21 0.09 -3.12
C PRO A 79 5.85 1.45 -2.50
N VAL A 80 5.44 1.47 -1.23
CA VAL A 80 5.04 2.67 -0.48
C VAL A 80 6.23 3.33 0.21
N ALA A 81 7.29 2.56 0.50
CA ALA A 81 8.46 3.01 1.24
C ALA A 81 9.14 4.29 0.68
N PRO A 82 9.29 4.47 -0.65
CA PRO A 82 9.91 5.70 -1.20
C PRO A 82 9.18 6.99 -0.81
N PHE A 83 7.86 6.91 -0.61
CA PHE A 83 6.99 8.04 -0.34
C PHE A 83 6.89 8.36 1.16
N LEU A 84 7.11 7.37 2.01
CA LEU A 84 6.95 7.47 3.47
C LEU A 84 8.25 7.78 4.21
N ARG A 85 9.38 7.84 3.49
CA ARG A 85 10.67 8.27 4.05
C ARG A 85 10.55 9.70 4.56
N PRO A 86 10.69 9.94 5.88
CA PRO A 86 10.58 11.29 6.44
C PRO A 86 11.61 12.22 5.82
N SER A 87 11.15 13.35 5.31
CA SER A 87 12.03 14.43 4.85
C SER A 87 12.21 15.43 6.01
N GLY A 88 13.15 15.15 6.92
CA GLY A 88 13.41 16.02 8.07
C GLY A 88 12.47 15.76 9.26
N THR A 89 12.12 16.82 10.02
CA THR A 89 11.35 16.75 11.26
C THR A 89 9.83 16.91 11.06
N ASP A 90 9.25 16.35 9.98
CA ASP A 90 7.80 16.40 9.77
C ASP A 90 7.07 15.40 10.71
N PRO A 91 6.36 15.88 11.75
CA PRO A 91 5.69 14.99 12.70
C PRO A 91 4.49 14.29 12.07
N LEU A 92 3.82 14.92 11.10
CA LEU A 92 2.65 14.34 10.43
C LEU A 92 3.08 13.20 9.51
N GLY A 93 4.09 13.42 8.66
CA GLY A 93 4.67 12.36 7.83
C GLY A 93 5.13 11.17 8.68
N THR A 94 5.80 11.43 9.81
CA THR A 94 6.23 10.36 10.74
C THR A 94 5.04 9.57 11.32
N ALA A 95 3.97 10.26 11.73
CA ALA A 95 2.77 9.62 12.26
C ALA A 95 2.05 8.78 11.20
N LEU A 96 1.92 9.31 9.98
CA LEU A 96 1.32 8.62 8.84
C LEU A 96 2.12 7.37 8.45
N SER A 97 3.45 7.47 8.37
CA SER A 97 4.31 6.32 8.06
C SER A 97 4.13 5.18 9.09
N ARG A 98 4.08 5.51 10.40
CA ARG A 98 3.83 4.51 11.45
C ARG A 98 2.44 3.87 11.35
N LEU A 99 1.42 4.67 11.04
CA LEU A 99 0.07 4.17 10.89
C LEU A 99 -0.06 3.22 9.69
N ILE A 100 0.56 3.57 8.56
CA ILE A 100 0.60 2.72 7.37
C ILE A 100 1.32 1.41 7.69
N GLU A 101 2.49 1.49 8.33
CA GLU A 101 3.25 0.30 8.68
C GLU A 101 2.45 -0.66 9.55
N THR A 102 1.78 -0.13 10.58
CA THR A 102 0.91 -0.93 11.47
C THR A 102 -0.19 -1.64 10.69
N ARG A 103 -0.83 -0.96 9.73
CA ARG A 103 -1.88 -1.56 8.90
C ARG A 103 -1.33 -2.58 7.91
N ARG A 104 -0.14 -2.35 7.35
CA ARG A 104 0.51 -3.28 6.43
C ARG A 104 0.86 -4.59 7.13
N VAL A 105 1.42 -4.51 8.35
CA VAL A 105 1.67 -5.69 9.19
C VAL A 105 0.37 -6.48 9.42
N ALA A 106 -0.73 -5.81 9.78
CA ALA A 106 -2.03 -6.47 9.96
C ALA A 106 -2.52 -7.16 8.68
N ASN A 107 -2.44 -6.48 7.54
CA ASN A 107 -2.83 -7.04 6.25
C ASN A 107 -1.96 -8.25 5.84
N THR A 108 -0.66 -8.22 6.13
CA THR A 108 0.25 -9.35 5.90
C THR A 108 -0.13 -10.55 6.76
N VAL A 109 -0.46 -10.35 8.04
CA VAL A 109 -0.92 -11.43 8.94
C VAL A 109 -2.22 -12.05 8.40
N TYR A 110 -3.22 -11.22 8.06
CA TYR A 110 -4.46 -11.72 7.46
C TYR A 110 -4.23 -12.47 6.14
N ALA A 111 -3.27 -12.03 5.31
CA ALA A 111 -2.92 -12.73 4.09
C ALA A 111 -2.33 -14.12 4.37
N GLN A 112 -1.47 -14.25 5.39
CA GLN A 112 -0.89 -15.53 5.81
C GLN A 112 -1.96 -16.49 6.32
N GLU A 113 -2.88 -16.00 7.15
CA GLU A 113 -3.99 -16.80 7.66
C GLU A 113 -4.92 -17.28 6.53
N LEU A 114 -5.26 -16.41 5.58
CA LEU A 114 -6.05 -16.79 4.41
C LEU A 114 -5.33 -17.77 3.49
N LEU A 115 -4.01 -17.60 3.32
CA LEU A 115 -3.21 -18.52 2.51
C LEU A 115 -3.24 -19.93 3.13
N ALA A 116 -3.09 -20.05 4.44
CA ALA A 116 -3.20 -21.31 5.16
C ALA A 116 -4.62 -21.92 5.07
N ALA A 117 -5.66 -21.09 5.09
CA ALA A 117 -7.04 -21.56 4.94
C ALA A 117 -7.36 -22.07 3.51
N LEU A 118 -6.82 -21.43 2.48
CA LEU A 118 -7.03 -21.78 1.07
C LEU A 118 -6.13 -22.92 0.59
N ARG A 119 -4.96 -23.07 1.21
CA ARG A 119 -4.01 -24.16 0.96
C ARG A 119 -3.72 -24.89 2.27
N PRO A 120 -4.71 -25.64 2.81
CA PRO A 120 -4.50 -26.37 4.05
C PRO A 120 -3.46 -27.47 3.83
N ASP A 121 -2.52 -27.56 4.77
CA ASP A 121 -1.65 -28.73 4.90
C ASP A 121 -2.33 -29.76 5.83
N ASP A 122 -1.82 -31.00 5.86
CA ASP A 122 -2.42 -32.12 6.62
C ASP A 122 -2.60 -31.83 8.13
N GLU A 123 -1.88 -30.85 8.67
CA GLU A 123 -1.90 -30.46 10.09
C GLU A 123 -2.90 -29.32 10.40
N THR A 124 -3.41 -28.61 9.39
CA THR A 124 -4.28 -27.44 9.58
C THR A 124 -5.74 -27.74 9.25
N PRO A 125 -6.67 -27.62 10.22
CA PRO A 125 -8.10 -27.80 9.95
C PRO A 125 -8.58 -26.77 8.93
N THR A 126 -9.29 -27.23 7.90
CA THR A 126 -9.98 -26.31 6.98
C THR A 126 -11.10 -25.59 7.74
N PRO A 127 -11.17 -24.26 7.69
CA PRO A 127 -12.24 -23.52 8.34
C PRO A 127 -13.60 -23.85 7.71
N ASP A 128 -14.67 -23.77 8.51
CA ASP A 128 -16.02 -23.83 7.96
C ASP A 128 -16.32 -22.61 7.09
N ALA A 129 -17.40 -22.67 6.30
CA ALA A 129 -17.76 -21.60 5.37
C ALA A 129 -18.03 -20.26 6.08
N ALA A 130 -18.57 -20.28 7.30
CA ALA A 130 -18.82 -19.05 8.06
C ALA A 130 -17.51 -18.37 8.47
N THR A 131 -16.56 -19.16 8.97
CA THR A 131 -15.23 -18.71 9.38
C THR A 131 -14.42 -18.22 8.18
N LEU A 132 -14.41 -18.97 7.08
CA LEU A 132 -13.75 -18.54 5.84
C LEU A 132 -14.35 -17.23 5.32
N GLY A 133 -15.68 -17.12 5.30
CA GLY A 133 -16.37 -15.89 4.90
C GLY A 133 -16.06 -14.69 5.79
N TYR A 134 -15.79 -14.89 7.08
CA TYR A 134 -15.31 -13.84 7.98
C TYR A 134 -13.87 -13.42 7.66
N MET A 135 -12.96 -14.38 7.52
CA MET A 135 -11.54 -14.12 7.19
C MET A 135 -11.40 -13.34 5.89
N LEU A 136 -12.14 -13.73 4.85
CA LEU A 136 -12.15 -13.05 3.55
C LEU A 136 -12.58 -11.57 3.71
N ARG A 137 -13.69 -11.32 4.42
CA ARG A 137 -14.22 -9.97 4.65
C ARG A 137 -13.26 -9.09 5.43
N CYS A 138 -12.63 -9.62 6.48
CA CYS A 138 -11.60 -8.90 7.24
C CYS A 138 -10.45 -8.45 6.33
N PHE A 139 -9.95 -9.37 5.49
CA PHE A 139 -8.84 -9.08 4.61
C PHE A 139 -9.18 -8.03 3.54
N PHE A 140 -10.22 -8.24 2.73
CA PHE A 140 -10.50 -7.33 1.62
C PHE A 140 -10.91 -5.93 2.12
N THR A 141 -11.61 -5.85 3.24
CA THR A 141 -11.98 -4.56 3.86
C THR A 141 -10.74 -3.84 4.38
N GLY A 142 -9.85 -4.57 5.07
CA GLY A 142 -8.59 -4.03 5.57
C GLY A 142 -7.67 -3.55 4.47
N CYS A 143 -7.51 -4.32 3.39
CA CYS A 143 -6.69 -3.93 2.24
C CYS A 143 -7.23 -2.70 1.52
N ARG A 144 -8.54 -2.62 1.24
CA ARG A 144 -9.15 -1.43 0.60
C ARG A 144 -8.91 -0.16 1.43
N ALA A 145 -9.18 -0.23 2.74
CA ALA A 145 -8.96 0.89 3.65
C ALA A 145 -7.47 1.28 3.78
N SER A 146 -6.55 0.32 3.67
CA SER A 146 -5.11 0.61 3.65
C SER A 146 -4.69 1.33 2.38
N ILE A 147 -5.18 0.93 1.21
CA ILE A 147 -4.82 1.60 -0.04
C ILE A 147 -5.30 3.06 -0.04
N GLU A 148 -6.52 3.33 0.43
CA GLU A 148 -7.04 4.70 0.56
C GLU A 148 -6.17 5.53 1.50
N LEU A 149 -5.82 4.98 2.66
CA LEU A 149 -4.93 5.65 3.61
C LEU A 149 -3.56 5.94 2.99
N GLU A 150 -2.95 4.96 2.32
CA GLU A 150 -1.64 5.10 1.68
C GLU A 150 -1.69 6.22 0.62
N GLN A 151 -2.71 6.25 -0.24
CA GLN A 151 -2.86 7.30 -1.25
C GLN A 151 -3.07 8.70 -0.63
N LEU A 152 -3.92 8.82 0.39
CA LEU A 152 -4.14 10.08 1.10
C LEU A 152 -2.88 10.55 1.84
N ALA A 153 -2.17 9.65 2.49
CA ALA A 153 -0.94 9.95 3.20
C ALA A 153 0.16 10.42 2.25
N ILE A 154 0.28 9.80 1.07
CA ILE A 154 1.24 10.22 0.05
C ILE A 154 0.87 11.62 -0.48
N LEU A 155 -0.40 11.89 -0.75
CA LEU A 155 -0.84 13.22 -1.16
C LEU A 155 -0.57 14.29 -0.07
N ALA A 156 -0.69 13.93 1.20
CA ALA A 156 -0.45 14.83 2.32
C ALA A 156 1.04 15.05 2.60
N ALA A 157 1.83 13.98 2.71
CA ALA A 157 3.23 14.01 3.15
C ALA A 157 4.22 14.21 1.99
N ALA A 158 3.90 13.73 0.78
CA ALA A 158 4.78 13.85 -0.37
C ALA A 158 4.37 14.97 -1.33
N HIS A 159 3.42 15.86 -0.96
CA HIS A 159 2.91 16.90 -1.87
C HIS A 159 4.01 17.72 -2.55
N GLN A 160 5.05 18.09 -1.80
CA GLN A 160 6.17 18.88 -2.32
C GLN A 160 7.16 18.03 -3.14
N ARG A 161 7.14 16.71 -3.00
CA ARG A 161 8.04 15.74 -3.67
C ARG A 161 7.43 15.10 -4.92
N LEU A 162 6.14 15.33 -5.19
CA LEU A 162 5.41 14.81 -6.35
C LEU A 162 5.45 15.79 -7.53
N THR A 163 5.52 15.26 -8.75
CA THR A 163 5.25 16.02 -9.98
C THR A 163 3.76 16.37 -10.08
N ALA A 164 3.41 17.36 -10.90
CA ALA A 164 2.01 17.74 -11.12
C ALA A 164 1.20 16.58 -11.72
N GLU A 165 1.80 15.86 -12.67
CA GLU A 165 1.25 14.67 -13.32
C GLU A 165 1.08 13.53 -12.30
N GLY A 166 2.08 13.29 -11.45
CA GLY A 166 2.01 12.26 -10.44
C GLY A 166 0.92 12.51 -9.39
N ARG A 167 0.72 13.78 -9.02
CA ARG A 167 -0.39 14.19 -8.16
C ARG A 167 -1.74 13.94 -8.85
N ALA A 168 -1.88 14.28 -10.13
CA ALA A 168 -3.12 14.06 -10.87
C ALA A 168 -3.48 12.56 -10.94
N LEU A 169 -2.50 11.68 -11.19
CA LEU A 169 -2.70 10.23 -11.20
C LEU A 169 -3.21 9.69 -9.86
N LEU A 170 -2.68 10.17 -8.74
CA LEU A 170 -3.14 9.75 -7.40
C LEU A 170 -4.57 10.24 -7.11
N VAL A 171 -4.88 11.48 -7.47
CA VAL A 171 -6.23 12.04 -7.28
C VAL A 171 -7.26 11.30 -8.13
N GLU A 172 -6.92 10.97 -9.38
CA GLU A 172 -7.77 10.17 -10.26
C GLU A 172 -7.97 8.75 -9.71
N ALA A 173 -6.91 8.11 -9.20
CA ALA A 173 -6.98 6.79 -8.59
C ALA A 173 -7.89 6.76 -7.34
N LEU A 174 -7.81 7.78 -6.48
CA LEU A 174 -8.71 7.97 -5.35
C LEU A 174 -10.15 8.21 -5.81
N GLY A 175 -10.36 9.09 -6.79
CA GLY A 175 -11.69 9.43 -7.31
C GLY A 175 -12.42 8.22 -7.89
N ARG A 176 -11.73 7.35 -8.63
CA ARG A 176 -12.30 6.09 -9.12
C ARG A 176 -12.77 5.16 -8.00
N ARG A 177 -12.06 5.12 -6.88
CA ARG A 177 -12.39 4.23 -5.75
C ARG A 177 -13.54 4.77 -4.91
N ALA A 178 -13.55 6.09 -4.67
CA ALA A 178 -14.66 6.75 -3.99
C ALA A 178 -16.00 6.62 -4.76
N ALA A 179 -15.95 6.42 -6.08
CA ALA A 179 -17.13 6.18 -6.91
C ALA A 179 -17.54 4.69 -7.01
N ALA A 180 -16.70 3.77 -6.52
CA ALA A 180 -16.91 2.32 -6.62
C ALA A 180 -17.38 1.67 -5.30
N GLY A 181 -17.38 2.42 -4.18
CA GLY A 181 -17.98 2.04 -2.89
C GLY A 181 -19.33 2.70 -2.69
#